data_AF-A0A3L7SQV7-F1
#
_entry.id   AF-A0A3L7SQV7-F1
#
_cell.length_a   1.000
_cell.length_b   1.000
_cell.length_c   1.000
_cell.angle_alpha   90.00
_cell.angle_beta   90.00
_cell.angle_gamma   90.00
#
_symmetry.space_group_name_H-M   'P 1'
#
loop_
_entity.id
_entity.type
_entity.pdbx_description
1 polymer ?
#
loop_
_entity_poly.entity_id
_entity_poly.type
_entity_poly.pdbx_seq_one_letter_code
_entity_poly.pdbx_strand_id
1 'polypeptide(L)'
;MVEALRTIGTSENDPAIQRALAFVSRTQNLPGPHNTTPYPEKNPDGGFYYTPAAGGESQAGTTPDGGLRSYGSMTYAGLKSMIYAGVTKDDPRVKAALAWLAKHYTFEENPGMGDAGLFYYFHTAAKSLDVLAVETFADAAGTSHTWRDELSTAIVARQREDGAWKNGNDRWMEGETDLATAYALLALSYCLPK
;
A
#
# COMPACT_ATOMS: atom_id res chain seq x y z
N MET A 1 3.85 -8.92 9.51
CA MET A 1 4.59 -9.03 10.79
C MET A 1 4.10 -8.03 11.83
N VAL A 2 4.26 -6.70 11.62
CA VAL A 2 3.87 -5.68 12.63
C VAL A 2 2.42 -5.83 13.05
N GLU A 3 1.50 -5.94 12.08
CA GLU A 3 0.09 -6.25 12.32
C GLU A 3 -0.10 -7.48 13.21
N ALA A 4 0.48 -8.63 12.85
CA ALA A 4 0.31 -9.87 13.60
C ALA A 4 0.78 -9.75 15.05
N LEU A 5 1.91 -9.06 15.29
CA LEU A 5 2.40 -8.77 16.64
C LEU A 5 1.41 -7.89 17.42
N ARG A 6 0.85 -6.85 16.78
CA ARG A 6 -0.16 -5.99 17.42
C ARG A 6 -1.44 -6.76 17.73
N THR A 7 -1.89 -7.65 16.85
CA THR A 7 -3.10 -8.47 17.05
C THR A 7 -2.97 -9.41 18.26
N ILE A 8 -1.78 -9.92 18.56
CA ILE A 8 -1.54 -10.74 19.76
C ILE A 8 -1.21 -9.92 21.02
N GLY A 9 -1.34 -8.58 20.96
CA GLY A 9 -1.19 -7.69 22.10
C GLY A 9 0.22 -7.15 22.33
N THR A 10 1.18 -7.33 21.42
CA THR A 10 2.51 -6.72 21.52
C THR A 10 2.39 -5.19 21.50
N SER A 11 3.08 -4.51 22.43
CA SER A 11 3.12 -3.05 22.49
C SER A 11 3.76 -2.45 21.23
N GLU A 12 3.24 -1.31 20.75
CA GLU A 12 3.87 -0.56 19.66
C GLU A 12 5.31 -0.12 19.99
N ASN A 13 5.64 0.04 21.27
CA ASN A 13 6.99 0.36 21.75
C ASN A 13 7.92 -0.86 21.84
N ASP A 14 7.45 -2.05 21.42
CA ASP A 14 8.28 -3.25 21.40
C ASP A 14 9.51 -3.04 20.48
N PRO A 15 10.73 -3.42 20.92
CA PRO A 15 11.94 -3.24 20.13
C PRO A 15 11.88 -3.84 18.72
N ALA A 16 11.17 -4.95 18.51
CA ALA A 16 10.99 -5.55 17.19
C ALA A 16 10.08 -4.69 16.29
N ILE A 17 9.01 -4.12 16.85
CA ILE A 17 8.13 -3.21 16.12
C ILE A 17 8.87 -1.91 15.78
N GLN A 18 9.63 -1.34 16.71
CA GLN A 18 10.41 -0.13 16.46
C GLN A 18 11.50 -0.34 15.40
N ARG A 19 12.17 -1.51 15.38
CA ARG A 19 13.10 -1.88 14.30
C ARG A 19 12.38 -2.03 12.95
N ALA A 20 11.20 -2.65 12.94
CA ALA A 20 10.39 -2.76 11.75
C ALA A 20 9.94 -1.39 11.23
N LEU A 21 9.53 -0.47 12.12
CA LEU A 21 9.17 0.90 11.77
C LEU A 21 10.36 1.67 11.18
N ALA A 22 11.57 1.48 11.71
CA ALA A 22 12.78 2.06 11.13
C ALA A 22 13.04 1.54 9.71
N PHE A 23 12.82 0.25 9.45
CA PHE A 23 12.91 -0.32 8.11
C PHE A 23 11.84 0.26 7.17
N VAL A 24 10.57 0.29 7.60
CA VAL A 24 9.46 0.85 6.83
C VAL A 24 9.68 2.34 6.55
N SER A 25 10.17 3.11 7.51
CA SER A 25 10.46 4.53 7.28
C SER A 25 11.55 4.70 6.21
N ARG A 26 12.53 3.79 6.15
CA ARG A 26 13.57 3.80 5.11
C ARG A 26 13.05 3.38 3.73
N THR A 27 11.93 2.66 3.62
CA THR A 27 11.27 2.38 2.33
C THR A 27 10.47 3.57 1.79
N GLN A 28 10.31 4.66 2.55
CA GLN A 28 9.53 5.82 2.11
C GLN A 28 10.40 6.84 1.40
N ASN A 29 9.93 7.35 0.27
CA ASN A 29 10.51 8.45 -0.47
C ASN A 29 10.20 9.82 0.18
N LEU A 30 10.58 9.96 1.44
CA LEU A 30 10.45 11.18 2.24
C LEU A 30 11.80 11.53 2.89
N PRO A 31 12.48 12.61 2.48
CA PRO A 31 13.67 13.09 3.15
C PRO A 31 13.41 13.42 4.61
N GLY A 32 14.32 13.04 5.51
CA GLY A 32 14.21 13.37 6.93
C GLY A 32 14.94 12.41 7.87
N PRO A 33 14.80 12.60 9.19
CA PRO A 33 15.57 11.86 10.19
C PRO A 33 15.25 10.36 10.22
N HIS A 34 14.09 9.95 9.69
CA HIS A 34 13.66 8.56 9.66
C HIS A 34 14.11 7.81 8.38
N ASN A 35 14.60 8.53 7.38
CA ASN A 35 15.16 7.93 6.17
C ASN A 35 16.45 8.64 5.74
N THR A 36 17.58 8.03 6.08
CA THR A 36 18.92 8.51 5.74
C THR A 36 19.50 7.85 4.48
N THR A 37 18.68 7.12 3.72
CA THR A 37 19.09 6.55 2.43
C THR A 37 19.17 7.65 1.37
N PRO A 38 19.91 7.46 0.25
CA PRO A 38 20.05 8.52 -0.76
C PRO A 38 18.84 8.66 -1.71
N TYR A 39 17.89 7.73 -1.69
CA TYR A 39 16.79 7.69 -2.67
C TYR A 39 15.72 8.78 -2.49
N PRO A 40 15.29 9.13 -1.26
CA PRO A 40 14.29 10.17 -1.07
C PRO A 40 14.69 11.52 -1.65
N GLU A 41 15.97 11.90 -1.59
CA GLU A 41 16.46 13.15 -2.19
C GLU A 41 16.36 13.15 -3.73
N LYS A 42 16.34 11.96 -4.35
CA LYS A 42 16.27 11.76 -5.80
C LYS A 42 14.84 11.51 -6.31
N ASN A 43 13.91 11.25 -5.40
CA ASN A 43 12.48 11.10 -5.69
C ASN A 43 11.65 11.44 -4.44
N PRO A 44 11.53 12.71 -4.02
CA PRO A 44 10.86 13.10 -2.78
C PRO A 44 9.33 13.14 -2.93
N ASP A 45 8.73 12.02 -3.37
CA ASP A 45 7.30 11.96 -3.69
C ASP A 45 6.40 11.54 -2.51
N GLY A 46 6.98 11.09 -1.39
CA GLY A 46 6.26 10.66 -0.19
C GLY A 46 5.69 9.23 -0.22
N GLY A 47 5.74 8.57 -1.38
CA GLY A 47 5.30 7.18 -1.54
C GLY A 47 6.35 6.17 -1.06
N PHE A 48 6.09 4.88 -1.27
CA PHE A 48 6.98 3.81 -0.81
C PHE A 48 7.47 2.93 -1.95
N TYR A 49 8.70 2.45 -1.81
CA TYR A 49 9.33 1.44 -2.68
C TYR A 49 9.54 0.10 -1.94
N TYR A 50 10.06 -0.91 -2.64
CA TYR A 50 10.04 -2.30 -2.17
C TYR A 50 10.94 -2.55 -0.95
N THR A 51 12.23 -2.18 -1.03
CA THR A 51 13.17 -2.41 0.06
C THR A 51 14.37 -1.46 0.00
N PRO A 52 14.87 -0.95 1.14
CA PRO A 52 16.14 -0.22 1.22
C PRO A 52 17.35 -1.16 1.35
N ALA A 53 17.14 -2.47 1.50
CA ALA A 53 18.23 -3.44 1.67
C ALA A 53 19.04 -3.62 0.38
N ALA A 54 20.29 -4.08 0.51
CA ALA A 54 21.17 -4.42 -0.61
C ALA A 54 21.35 -3.31 -1.67
N GLY A 55 21.29 -2.03 -1.27
CA GLY A 55 21.40 -0.91 -2.20
C GLY A 55 20.08 -0.51 -2.85
N GLY A 56 18.95 -0.91 -2.26
CA GLY A 56 17.63 -0.41 -2.58
C GLY A 56 17.03 -0.99 -3.86
N GLU A 57 15.74 -1.31 -3.83
CA GLU A 57 15.04 -1.82 -5.00
C GLU A 57 13.62 -1.26 -5.08
N SER A 58 13.19 -0.96 -6.32
CA SER A 58 11.78 -0.74 -6.64
C SER A 58 11.39 -1.57 -7.85
N GLN A 59 10.28 -2.27 -7.72
CA GLN A 59 9.70 -3.05 -8.82
C GLN A 59 9.07 -2.15 -9.89
N ALA A 60 8.81 -0.88 -9.56
CA ALA A 60 8.38 0.16 -10.50
C ALA A 60 9.56 0.85 -11.23
N GLY A 61 10.80 0.41 -10.96
CA GLY A 61 12.01 0.93 -11.58
C GLY A 61 12.54 2.22 -10.94
N THR A 62 13.36 2.95 -11.69
CA THR A 62 14.06 4.14 -11.20
C THR A 62 13.63 5.42 -11.92
N THR A 63 13.83 6.57 -11.28
CA THR A 63 13.78 7.88 -11.94
C THR A 63 15.06 8.11 -12.76
N PRO A 64 15.09 9.05 -13.71
CA PRO A 64 16.30 9.40 -14.46
C PRO A 64 17.49 9.77 -13.56
N ASP A 65 17.22 10.39 -12.41
CA ASP A 65 18.24 10.81 -11.43
C ASP A 65 18.70 9.65 -10.51
N GLY A 66 18.18 8.44 -10.74
CA GLY A 66 18.50 7.23 -9.97
C GLY A 66 17.78 7.14 -8.62
N GLY A 67 16.66 7.84 -8.46
CA GLY A 67 15.73 7.62 -7.35
C GLY A 67 14.90 6.35 -7.57
N LEU A 68 14.45 5.72 -6.50
CA LEU A 68 13.58 4.53 -6.58
C LEU A 68 12.13 4.98 -6.70
N ARG A 69 11.38 4.46 -7.68
CA ARG A 69 9.98 4.88 -7.87
C ARG A 69 9.07 4.29 -6.81
N SER A 70 8.16 5.11 -6.30
CA SER A 70 7.07 4.66 -5.43
C SER A 70 5.98 3.94 -6.24
N TYR A 71 5.25 3.01 -5.61
CA TYR A 71 4.10 2.36 -6.25
C TYR A 71 3.01 1.94 -5.25
N GLY A 72 1.79 1.78 -5.75
CA GLY A 72 0.56 1.78 -4.94
C GLY A 72 0.54 0.73 -3.84
N SER A 73 0.84 -0.52 -4.18
CA SER A 73 0.83 -1.61 -3.19
C SER A 73 1.84 -1.41 -2.06
N MET A 74 3.02 -0.84 -2.34
CA MET A 74 3.98 -0.53 -1.27
C MET A 74 3.59 0.71 -0.48
N THR A 75 3.00 1.73 -1.11
CA THR A 75 2.54 2.91 -0.38
C THR A 75 1.44 2.56 0.62
N TYR A 76 0.44 1.75 0.24
CA TYR A 76 -0.56 1.25 1.18
C TYR A 76 0.04 0.29 2.23
N ALA A 77 0.98 -0.59 1.84
CA ALA A 77 1.63 -1.48 2.81
C ALA A 77 2.45 -0.70 3.86
N GLY A 78 3.17 0.34 3.43
CA GLY A 78 3.94 1.25 4.26
C GLY A 78 3.04 2.03 5.22
N LEU A 79 1.98 2.67 4.71
CA LEU A 79 0.99 3.38 5.51
C LEU A 79 0.37 2.47 6.58
N LYS A 80 -0.15 1.31 6.18
CA LYS A 80 -0.71 0.31 7.10
C LYS A 80 0.29 -0.07 8.19
N SER A 81 1.54 -0.36 7.80
CA SER A 81 2.57 -0.77 8.75
C SER A 81 2.93 0.33 9.75
N MET A 82 2.95 1.59 9.33
CA MET A 82 3.16 2.74 10.21
C MET A 82 2.03 2.88 11.23
N ILE A 83 0.77 2.77 10.79
CA ILE A 83 -0.40 2.87 11.69
C ILE A 83 -0.35 1.76 12.74
N TYR A 84 -0.10 0.50 12.35
CA TYR A 84 0.06 -0.58 13.33
C TYR A 84 1.25 -0.38 14.28
N ALA A 85 2.30 0.29 13.83
CA ALA A 85 3.46 0.65 14.67
C ALA A 85 3.23 1.88 15.57
N GLY A 86 2.00 2.40 15.66
CA GLY A 86 1.64 3.51 16.54
C GLY A 86 1.90 4.90 15.94
N VAL A 87 2.26 5.00 14.66
CA VAL A 87 2.46 6.30 14.01
C VAL A 87 1.10 6.95 13.71
N THR A 88 0.90 8.17 14.21
CA THR A 88 -0.38 8.87 14.11
C THR A 88 -0.55 9.56 12.75
N LYS A 89 -1.80 9.90 12.41
CA LYS A 89 -2.16 10.65 11.19
C LYS A 89 -1.48 12.02 11.06
N ASP A 90 -0.99 12.57 12.17
CA ASP A 90 -0.35 13.87 12.21
C ASP A 90 1.14 13.82 11.88
N ASP A 91 1.74 12.63 11.90
CA ASP A 91 3.13 12.41 11.54
C ASP A 91 3.39 12.77 10.07
N PRO A 92 4.49 13.49 9.76
CA PRO A 92 4.85 13.84 8.39
C PRO A 92 4.93 12.65 7.44
N ARG A 93 5.35 11.47 7.93
CA ARG A 93 5.43 10.24 7.13
C ARG A 93 4.06 9.77 6.69
N VAL A 94 3.07 9.80 7.58
CA VAL A 94 1.70 9.42 7.26
C VAL A 94 1.07 10.45 6.32
N LYS A 95 1.25 11.74 6.58
CA LYS A 95 0.77 12.82 5.69
C LYS A 95 1.32 12.71 4.28
N ALA A 96 2.62 12.45 4.13
CA ALA A 96 3.26 12.28 2.83
C ALA A 96 2.73 11.04 2.08
N ALA A 97 2.52 9.93 2.79
CA ALA A 97 1.93 8.72 2.20
C ALA A 97 0.50 8.97 1.70
N LEU A 98 -0.32 9.65 2.53
CA LEU A 98 -1.70 10.00 2.16
C LEU A 98 -1.74 10.96 0.97
N ALA A 99 -0.83 11.94 0.90
CA ALA A 99 -0.74 12.85 -0.24
C ALA A 99 -0.37 12.12 -1.53
N TRP A 100 0.57 11.16 -1.48
CA TRP A 100 0.90 10.32 -2.62
C TRP A 100 -0.31 9.48 -3.06
N LEU A 101 -1.00 8.85 -2.10
CA LEU A 101 -2.19 8.04 -2.38
C LEU A 101 -3.34 8.89 -2.97
N ALA A 102 -3.55 10.12 -2.47
CA ALA A 102 -4.54 11.05 -3.03
C ALA A 102 -4.24 11.42 -4.49
N LYS A 103 -2.96 11.60 -4.84
CA LYS A 103 -2.53 11.88 -6.21
C LYS A 103 -2.68 10.68 -7.15
N HIS A 104 -2.61 9.48 -6.60
CA HIS A 104 -2.59 8.21 -7.34
C HIS A 104 -3.82 7.34 -7.03
N TYR A 105 -4.91 7.95 -6.56
CA TYR A 105 -6.09 7.21 -6.14
C TYR A 105 -6.79 6.58 -7.34
N THR A 106 -6.82 5.25 -7.40
CA THR A 106 -7.51 4.47 -8.42
C THR A 106 -7.64 3.02 -7.98
N PHE A 107 -8.62 2.30 -8.54
CA PHE A 107 -8.71 0.84 -8.48
C PHE A 107 -8.68 0.20 -9.87
N GLU A 108 -8.22 0.94 -10.89
CA GLU A 108 -8.08 0.43 -12.25
C GLU A 108 -6.75 -0.30 -12.46
N GLU A 109 -5.69 0.20 -11.81
CA GLU A 109 -4.34 -0.35 -11.83
C GLU A 109 -3.73 -0.35 -10.40
N ASN A 110 -2.59 -1.01 -10.23
CA ASN A 110 -1.65 -0.77 -9.14
C ASN A 110 -0.72 0.38 -9.57
N PRO A 111 -0.88 1.62 -9.06
CA PRO A 111 -0.17 2.78 -9.57
C PRO A 111 1.36 2.58 -9.65
N GLY A 112 1.94 2.80 -10.82
CA GLY A 112 3.37 2.56 -11.10
C GLY A 112 3.72 1.12 -11.50
N MET A 113 2.75 0.21 -11.51
CA MET A 113 2.91 -1.21 -11.86
C MET A 113 1.91 -1.71 -12.91
N GLY A 114 0.90 -0.91 -13.28
CA GLY A 114 -0.17 -1.36 -14.18
C GLY A 114 -0.98 -2.48 -13.55
N ASP A 115 -1.21 -3.57 -14.29
CA ASP A 115 -1.93 -4.75 -13.78
C ASP A 115 -1.06 -5.68 -12.93
N ALA A 116 0.25 -5.47 -12.81
CA ALA A 116 1.09 -6.34 -12.00
C ALA A 116 0.79 -6.19 -10.50
N GLY A 117 0.44 -7.31 -9.85
CA GLY A 117 0.13 -7.32 -8.41
C GLY A 117 -1.18 -6.61 -8.05
N LEU A 118 -2.13 -6.55 -8.99
CA LEU A 118 -3.38 -5.80 -8.86
C LEU A 118 -4.28 -6.34 -7.73
N PHE A 119 -4.40 -7.66 -7.59
CA PHE A 119 -5.24 -8.25 -6.53
C PHE A 119 -4.60 -8.08 -5.15
N TYR A 120 -3.28 -8.21 -5.05
CA TYR A 120 -2.53 -7.87 -3.85
C TYR A 120 -2.66 -6.39 -3.50
N TYR A 121 -2.63 -5.51 -4.51
CA TYR A 121 -2.88 -4.07 -4.35
C TYR A 121 -4.28 -3.83 -3.77
N PHE A 122 -5.33 -4.43 -4.32
CA PHE A 122 -6.70 -4.31 -3.80
C PHE A 122 -6.80 -4.73 -2.34
N HIS A 123 -6.29 -5.91 -1.99
CA HIS A 123 -6.31 -6.38 -0.61
C HIS A 123 -5.53 -5.45 0.33
N THR A 124 -4.36 -4.97 -0.09
CA THR A 124 -3.53 -4.08 0.73
C THR A 124 -4.17 -2.70 0.89
N ALA A 125 -4.78 -2.16 -0.16
CA ALA A 125 -5.50 -0.90 -0.13
C ALA A 125 -6.72 -0.98 0.80
N ALA A 126 -7.58 -2.00 0.64
CA ALA A 126 -8.75 -2.20 1.47
C ALA A 126 -8.40 -2.23 2.96
N LYS A 127 -7.37 -3.01 3.30
CA LYS A 127 -6.91 -3.18 4.67
C LYS A 127 -6.25 -1.92 5.24
N SER A 128 -5.53 -1.18 4.40
CA SER A 128 -4.91 0.08 4.81
C SER A 128 -5.94 1.18 5.05
N LEU A 129 -6.97 1.27 4.20
CA LEU A 129 -8.06 2.25 4.35
C LEU A 129 -8.93 1.90 5.56
N ASP A 130 -9.16 0.61 5.82
CA ASP A 130 -9.89 0.16 6.99
C ASP A 130 -9.16 0.49 8.30
N VAL A 131 -7.84 0.24 8.39
CA VAL A 131 -7.05 0.59 9.60
C VAL A 131 -6.86 2.11 9.75
N LEU A 132 -6.89 2.87 8.65
CA LEU A 132 -6.96 4.33 8.70
C LEU A 132 -8.29 4.84 9.29
N ALA A 133 -9.30 3.96 9.36
CA ALA A 133 -10.63 4.22 9.93
C ALA A 133 -11.34 5.41 9.25
N VAL A 134 -11.28 5.46 7.92
CA VAL A 134 -11.97 6.46 7.11
C VAL A 134 -13.14 5.85 6.34
N GLU A 135 -14.24 6.57 6.28
CA GLU A 135 -15.41 6.19 5.47
C GLU A 135 -15.28 6.67 4.03
N THR A 136 -14.68 7.84 3.83
CA THR A 136 -14.35 8.36 2.51
C THR A 136 -12.87 8.72 2.41
N PHE A 137 -12.35 8.68 1.18
CA PHE A 137 -10.98 9.09 0.88
C PHE A 137 -11.02 10.24 -0.12
N ALA A 138 -10.30 11.33 0.14
CA ALA A 138 -10.23 12.46 -0.77
C ALA A 138 -9.04 12.30 -1.72
N ASP A 139 -9.28 12.44 -3.03
CA ASP A 139 -8.21 12.51 -4.02
C ASP A 139 -7.50 13.88 -4.00
N ALA A 140 -6.48 14.04 -4.86
CA ALA A 140 -5.73 15.29 -4.95
C ALA A 140 -6.54 16.49 -5.51
N ALA A 141 -7.67 16.23 -6.17
CA ALA A 141 -8.61 17.26 -6.62
C ALA A 141 -9.63 17.66 -5.53
N GLY A 142 -9.66 16.95 -4.40
CA GLY A 142 -10.62 17.13 -3.33
C GLY A 142 -11.93 16.37 -3.55
N THR A 143 -12.00 15.50 -4.56
CA THR A 143 -13.14 14.61 -4.78
C THR A 143 -13.19 13.60 -3.66
N SER A 144 -14.33 13.46 -3.00
CA SER A 144 -14.53 12.48 -1.94
C SER A 144 -15.02 11.16 -2.53
N HIS A 145 -14.30 10.08 -2.25
CA HIS A 145 -14.58 8.74 -2.74
C HIS A 145 -15.14 7.83 -1.65
N THR A 146 -16.24 7.13 -1.95
CA THR A 146 -16.72 6.01 -1.11
C THR A 146 -15.92 4.76 -1.46
N TRP A 147 -14.70 4.70 -0.95
CA TRP A 147 -13.71 3.72 -1.38
C TRP A 147 -14.16 2.26 -1.30
N ARG A 148 -15.05 1.90 -0.35
CA ARG A 148 -15.61 0.54 -0.23
C ARG A 148 -16.45 0.17 -1.47
N ASP A 149 -17.27 1.10 -1.95
CA ASP A 149 -18.13 0.90 -3.12
C ASP A 149 -17.30 0.85 -4.41
N GLU A 150 -16.34 1.77 -4.54
CA GLU A 150 -15.48 1.84 -5.72
C GLU A 150 -14.57 0.62 -5.84
N LEU A 151 -13.97 0.18 -4.73
CA LEU A 151 -13.12 -1.01 -4.69
C LEU A 151 -13.93 -2.28 -4.97
N SER A 152 -15.09 -2.43 -4.32
CA SER A 152 -15.93 -3.62 -4.55
C SER A 152 -16.44 -3.67 -6.00
N THR A 153 -16.82 -2.53 -6.58
CA THR A 153 -17.19 -2.42 -7.99
C THR A 153 -16.03 -2.85 -8.90
N ALA A 154 -14.81 -2.36 -8.64
CA ALA A 154 -13.63 -2.71 -9.41
C ALA A 154 -13.29 -4.22 -9.33
N ILE A 155 -13.45 -4.84 -8.15
CA ILE A 155 -13.22 -6.27 -7.97
C ILE A 155 -14.31 -7.08 -8.67
N VAL A 156 -15.59 -6.81 -8.42
CA VAL A 156 -16.72 -7.57 -8.99
C VAL A 156 -16.72 -7.49 -10.52
N ALA A 157 -16.40 -6.34 -11.10
CA ALA A 157 -16.28 -6.19 -12.56
C ALA A 157 -15.21 -7.10 -13.19
N ARG A 158 -14.27 -7.61 -12.40
CA ARG A 158 -13.20 -8.53 -12.82
C ARG A 158 -13.49 -9.99 -12.45
N GLN A 159 -14.64 -10.30 -11.86
CA GLN A 159 -15.03 -11.67 -11.55
C GLN A 159 -15.32 -12.45 -12.83
N ARG A 160 -14.78 -13.65 -12.94
CA ARG A 160 -15.06 -14.56 -14.05
C ARG A 160 -16.42 -15.25 -13.86
N GLU A 161 -16.95 -15.85 -14.92
CA GLU A 161 -18.23 -16.57 -14.89
C GLU A 161 -18.27 -17.73 -13.88
N ASP A 162 -17.12 -18.36 -13.60
CA ASP A 162 -16.97 -19.41 -12.59
C ASP A 162 -16.89 -18.88 -11.15
N GLY A 163 -17.01 -17.57 -10.98
CA GLY A 163 -16.97 -16.88 -9.69
C GLY A 163 -15.57 -16.59 -9.17
N ALA A 164 -14.51 -17.00 -9.88
CA ALA A 164 -13.13 -16.81 -9.46
C ALA A 164 -12.51 -15.53 -10.05
N TRP A 165 -11.33 -15.18 -9.54
CA TRP A 165 -10.48 -14.12 -10.08
C TRP A 165 -9.14 -14.69 -10.52
N LYS A 166 -8.59 -14.10 -11.58
CA LYS A 166 -7.26 -14.38 -12.10
C LYS A 166 -6.74 -13.13 -12.79
N ASN A 167 -5.47 -12.82 -12.60
CA ASN A 167 -4.81 -11.77 -13.37
C ASN A 167 -4.29 -12.33 -14.69
N GLY A 168 -4.38 -11.55 -15.78
CA GLY A 168 -3.72 -11.89 -17.04
C GLY A 168 -2.20 -11.74 -16.95
N ASN A 169 -1.71 -10.95 -15.98
CA ASN A 169 -0.31 -10.81 -15.67
C ASN A 169 0.11 -11.80 -14.58
N ASP A 170 0.97 -12.76 -14.93
CA ASP A 170 1.41 -13.83 -14.03
C ASP A 170 2.42 -13.36 -12.95
N ARG A 171 2.87 -12.11 -13.00
CA ARG A 171 3.85 -11.58 -12.05
C ARG A 171 3.34 -11.74 -10.61
N TRP A 172 4.23 -12.25 -9.75
CA TRP A 172 3.94 -12.58 -8.35
C TRP A 172 2.79 -13.59 -8.18
N MET A 173 2.68 -14.52 -9.12
CA MET A 173 1.72 -15.63 -9.11
C MET A 173 0.25 -15.18 -9.18
N GLU A 174 -0.05 -13.94 -9.58
CA GLU A 174 -1.45 -13.52 -9.71
C GLU A 174 -2.20 -14.16 -10.90
N GLY A 175 -1.47 -14.87 -11.77
CA GLY A 175 -2.04 -15.80 -12.74
C GLY A 175 -2.61 -17.07 -12.12
N GLU A 176 -2.29 -17.38 -10.86
CA GLU A 176 -2.86 -18.50 -10.13
C GLU A 176 -4.24 -18.12 -9.60
N THR A 177 -5.25 -18.89 -10.00
CA THR A 177 -6.67 -18.57 -9.73
C THR A 177 -6.96 -18.58 -8.22
N ASP A 178 -6.37 -19.51 -7.47
CA ASP A 178 -6.57 -19.60 -6.03
C ASP A 178 -6.03 -18.37 -5.29
N LEU A 179 -4.86 -17.87 -5.68
CA LEU A 179 -4.21 -16.72 -5.04
C LEU A 179 -4.99 -15.43 -5.32
N ALA A 180 -5.29 -15.16 -6.59
CA ALA A 180 -6.04 -13.97 -6.98
C ALA A 180 -7.45 -13.96 -6.37
N THR A 181 -8.12 -15.11 -6.35
CA THR A 181 -9.42 -15.27 -5.69
C THR A 181 -9.34 -15.02 -4.19
N ALA A 182 -8.33 -15.55 -3.50
CA ALA A 182 -8.16 -15.30 -2.07
C ALA A 182 -7.96 -13.81 -1.76
N TYR A 183 -7.13 -13.10 -2.54
CA TYR A 183 -6.96 -11.66 -2.38
C TYR A 183 -8.23 -10.87 -2.67
N ALA A 184 -8.97 -11.21 -3.74
CA ALA A 184 -10.23 -10.56 -4.06
C ALA A 184 -11.27 -10.72 -2.94
N LEU A 185 -11.44 -11.92 -2.40
CA LEU A 185 -12.36 -12.18 -1.30
C LEU A 185 -11.95 -11.48 0.01
N LEU A 186 -10.65 -11.48 0.33
CA LEU A 186 -10.15 -10.74 1.49
C LEU A 186 -10.38 -9.23 1.34
N ALA A 187 -10.13 -8.66 0.15
CA ALA A 187 -10.42 -7.25 -0.13
C ALA A 187 -11.92 -6.94 0.01
N LEU A 188 -12.80 -7.76 -0.58
CA LEU A 188 -14.26 -7.61 -0.48
C LEU A 188 -14.77 -7.72 0.95
N SER A 189 -14.12 -8.52 1.82
CA SER A 189 -14.50 -8.61 3.23
C SER A 189 -14.37 -7.28 3.97
N TYR A 190 -13.44 -6.42 3.55
CA TYR A 190 -13.32 -5.04 4.06
C TYR A 190 -14.34 -4.09 3.42
N CYS A 191 -14.99 -4.44 2.32
CA CYS A 191 -16.01 -3.58 1.69
C CYS A 191 -17.42 -3.79 2.25
N LEU A 192 -17.61 -4.74 3.17
CA LEU A 192 -18.92 -4.98 3.78
C LEU A 192 -19.39 -3.76 4.59
N PRO A 193 -20.72 -3.50 4.65
CA PRO A 193 -21.27 -2.46 5.51
C PRO A 193 -20.85 -2.66 6.98
N LYS A 194 -20.52 -1.58 7.66
CA LYS A 194 -20.21 -1.56 9.10
C LYS A 194 -21.45 -1.32 9.95
#